data_AF-A0A8H6Y2K3-F1
#
_entry.id   AF-A0A8H6Y2K3-F1
#
_cell.length_a   1.000
_cell.length_b   1.000
_cell.length_c   1.000
_cell.angle_alpha   90.00
_cell.angle_beta   90.00
_cell.angle_gamma   90.00
#
_symmetry.space_group_name_H-M   'P 1'
#
loop_
_entity.id
_entity.type
_entity.pdbx_description
1 polymer ?
#
loop_
_entity_poly.entity_id
_entity_poly.type
_entity_poly.pdbx_seq_one_letter_code
_entity_poly.pdbx_strand_id
1 'polypeptide(L)'
;MTSLPGFPPTTTAFSTDPVDQVLASLARLGYTGLKREDLGRLHAGDEYETEILLMSGVSYRRIIDNVPGLIDTMFVKTFASSLQDNLIREFILGQPDAHEHCAEYLAEDPAAVSRRTELKQRINMLESVQKDLMDFGNNKHTREELENVYY
;
A
#
# COMPACT_ATOMS: atom_id res chain seq x y z
N MET A 1 88.32 50.25 6.84
CA MET A 1 88.48 48.81 7.10
C MET A 1 88.04 48.54 8.52
N THR A 2 86.80 48.11 8.70
CA THR A 2 86.26 47.67 9.99
C THR A 2 85.10 46.74 9.67
N SER A 3 85.33 45.43 9.81
CA SER A 3 84.36 44.38 9.50
C SER A 3 83.24 44.37 10.55
N LEU A 4 81.99 44.30 10.07
CA LEU A 4 80.83 44.06 10.91
C LEU A 4 80.84 42.61 11.44
N PRO A 5 80.40 42.37 12.69
CA PRO A 5 80.36 41.04 13.29
C PRO A 5 79.25 40.19 12.65
N GLY A 6 79.57 38.92 12.42
CA GLY A 6 78.72 37.94 11.76
C GLY A 6 77.44 37.64 12.50
N PHE A 7 76.36 37.52 11.74
CA PHE A 7 75.09 36.92 12.16
C PHE A 7 75.33 35.43 12.47
N PRO A 8 74.85 34.88 13.59
CA PRO A 8 74.87 33.43 13.79
C PRO A 8 73.96 32.77 12.73
N PRO A 9 74.32 31.59 12.21
CA PRO A 9 73.42 30.86 11.32
C PRO A 9 72.14 30.55 12.08
N THR A 10 71.00 30.88 11.47
CA THR A 10 69.68 30.43 11.90
C THR A 10 69.70 28.90 11.93
N THR A 11 69.90 28.33 13.12
CA THR A 11 69.66 26.91 13.37
C THR A 11 68.20 26.65 13.04
N THR A 12 67.96 26.10 11.85
CA THR A 12 66.71 25.51 11.44
C THR A 12 66.41 24.35 12.37
N ALA A 13 65.69 24.63 13.46
CA ALA A 13 65.06 23.58 14.25
C ALA A 13 64.07 22.88 13.32
N PHE A 14 64.30 21.60 13.05
CA PHE A 14 63.38 20.72 12.35
C PHE A 14 62.00 20.88 12.99
N SER A 15 61.06 21.52 12.28
CA SER A 15 59.67 21.56 12.71
C SER A 15 59.08 20.19 12.46
N THR A 16 59.36 19.25 13.37
CA THR A 16 58.70 17.95 13.42
C THR A 16 57.20 18.23 13.53
N ASP A 17 56.41 17.79 12.54
CA ASP A 17 54.96 17.91 12.53
C ASP A 17 54.43 17.51 13.93
N PRO A 18 53.59 18.32 14.60
CA PRO A 18 53.03 17.99 15.91
C PRO A 18 52.39 16.59 15.92
N VAL A 19 51.86 16.13 14.79
CA VAL A 19 51.32 14.79 14.62
C VAL A 19 52.39 13.70 14.80
N ASP A 20 53.57 13.88 14.22
CA ASP A 20 54.66 12.91 14.31
C ASP A 20 55.25 12.84 15.72
N GLN A 21 55.24 13.96 16.46
CA GLN A 21 55.65 13.99 17.87
C GLN A 21 54.66 13.22 18.77
N VAL A 22 53.36 13.35 18.49
CA VAL A 22 52.30 12.63 19.22
C VAL A 22 52.37 11.12 18.92
N LEU A 23 52.54 10.73 17.65
CA LEU A 23 52.70 9.33 17.26
C LEU A 23 53.95 8.70 17.89
N ALA A 24 55.08 9.43 17.92
CA ALA A 24 56.30 8.97 18.60
C ALA A 24 56.10 8.80 20.11
N SER A 25 55.31 9.68 20.74
CA SER A 25 54.99 9.61 22.17
C SER A 25 54.07 8.43 22.48
N LEU A 26 53.07 8.16 21.63
CA LEU A 26 52.18 7.00 21.75
C LEU A 26 52.93 5.68 21.53
N ALA A 27 53.86 5.65 20.57
CA ALA A 27 54.75 4.50 20.34
C ALA A 27 55.63 4.19 21.56
N ARG A 28 56.15 5.23 22.24
CA ARG A 28 56.91 5.07 23.49
C ARG A 28 56.08 4.54 24.66
N LEU A 29 54.77 4.78 24.64
CA LEU A 29 53.81 4.24 25.61
C LEU A 29 53.34 2.80 25.28
N GLY A 30 53.85 2.21 24.19
CA GLY A 30 53.55 0.83 23.78
C GLY A 30 52.48 0.70 22.69
N TYR A 31 51.89 1.81 22.23
CA TYR A 31 50.93 1.81 21.13
C TYR A 31 51.67 1.87 19.80
N THR A 32 52.03 0.71 19.26
CA THR A 32 52.78 0.59 17.99
C THR A 32 51.84 0.36 16.80
N GLY A 33 52.22 0.84 15.61
CA GLY A 33 51.46 0.63 14.37
C GLY A 33 50.35 1.66 14.06
N LEU A 34 50.21 2.71 14.87
CA LEU A 34 49.27 3.81 14.62
C LEU A 34 49.72 4.69 13.44
N LYS A 35 48.79 5.00 12.54
CA LYS A 35 49.00 5.94 11.44
C LYS A 35 48.36 7.29 11.76
N ARG A 36 48.68 8.32 10.95
CA ARG A 36 48.11 9.67 11.08
C ARG A 36 46.57 9.64 11.05
N GLU A 37 45.98 8.73 10.27
CA GLU A 37 44.53 8.58 10.14
C GLU A 37 43.87 8.01 11.41
N ASP A 38 44.61 7.26 12.21
CA ASP A 38 44.10 6.63 13.44
C ASP A 38 43.96 7.64 14.60
N LEU A 39 44.64 8.78 14.53
CA LEU A 39 44.53 9.85 15.53
C LEU A 39 43.12 10.46 15.58
N GLY A 40 42.37 10.41 14.47
CA GLY A 40 40.97 10.84 14.45
C GLY A 40 40.05 10.00 15.35
N ARG A 41 40.45 8.76 15.66
CA ARG A 41 39.71 7.84 16.54
C ARG A 41 39.99 8.07 18.03
N LEU A 42 40.93 8.97 18.35
CA LEU A 42 41.28 9.32 19.73
C LEU A 42 40.27 10.29 20.36
N HIS A 43 39.42 10.92 19.56
CA HIS A 43 38.28 11.66 20.07
C HIS A 43 37.32 10.69 20.76
N ALA A 44 36.86 11.05 21.97
CA ALA A 44 35.76 10.34 22.60
C ALA A 44 34.56 10.31 21.64
N GLY A 45 33.88 9.17 21.54
CA GLY A 45 32.64 9.06 20.79
C GLY A 45 31.62 10.09 21.28
N ASP A 46 30.62 10.39 20.44
CA ASP A 46 29.55 11.30 20.83
C ASP A 46 28.91 10.81 22.13
N GLU A 47 28.81 11.70 23.12
CA GLU A 47 28.26 11.39 24.43
C GLU A 47 26.78 10.97 24.36
N TYR A 48 26.09 11.31 23.26
CA TYR A 48 24.68 11.02 23.04
C TYR A 48 24.40 9.86 22.10
N GLU A 49 25.41 9.11 21.65
CA GLU A 49 25.21 8.03 20.66
C GLU A 49 24.19 6.98 21.14
N THR A 50 24.19 6.68 22.44
CA THR A 50 23.27 5.70 23.05
C THR A 50 21.84 6.25 23.10
N GLU A 51 21.68 7.51 23.48
CA GLU A 51 20.42 8.22 23.57
C GLU A 51 19.80 8.37 22.18
N ILE A 52 20.61 8.70 21.17
CA ILE A 52 20.18 8.80 19.77
C ILE A 52 19.67 7.45 19.28
N LEU A 53 20.38 6.35 19.57
CA LEU A 53 19.95 5.01 19.19
C LEU A 53 18.63 4.61 19.87
N LEU A 54 18.49 4.90 21.17
CA LEU A 54 17.25 4.67 21.91
C LEU A 54 16.09 5.52 21.34
N MET A 55 16.35 6.79 21.07
CA MET A 55 15.37 7.73 20.50
C MET A 55 14.95 7.35 19.08
N SER A 56 15.85 6.79 18.29
CA SER A 56 15.56 6.23 16.96
C SER A 56 14.55 5.07 17.07
N GLY A 57 14.79 4.15 18.01
CA GLY A 57 13.89 3.01 18.25
C GLY A 57 12.47 3.42 18.65
N VAL A 58 12.32 4.43 19.53
CA VAL A 58 10.99 4.93 19.93
C VAL A 58 10.31 5.72 18.81
N SER A 59 11.09 6.47 18.00
CA SER A 59 10.56 7.25 16.88
C SER A 59 10.02 6.34 15.78
N TYR A 60 10.73 5.25 15.47
CA TYR A 60 10.27 4.25 14.51
C TYR A 60 8.95 3.59 14.93
N ARG A 61 8.81 3.22 16.21
CA ARG A 61 7.56 2.66 16.75
C ARG A 61 6.41 3.64 16.62
N ARG A 62 6.63 4.92 16.94
CA ARG A 62 5.61 5.97 16.77
C ARG A 62 5.15 6.10 15.32
N ILE A 63 6.06 6.00 14.35
CA ILE A 63 5.68 6.07 12.93
C ILE A 63 4.80 4.88 12.56
N ILE A 64 5.20 3.66 12.95
CA ILE A 64 4.41 2.44 12.69
C ILE A 64 3.03 2.51 13.33
N ASP A 65 2.91 3.08 14.53
CA ASP A 65 1.62 3.13 15.22
C ASP A 65 0.73 4.27 14.68
N ASN A 66 1.30 5.46 14.44
CA ASN A 66 0.51 6.64 14.09
C ASN A 66 0.16 6.72 12.60
N VAL A 67 1.02 6.27 11.69
CA VAL A 67 0.75 6.38 10.24
C VAL A 67 -0.48 5.56 9.82
N PRO A 68 -0.61 4.27 10.21
CA PRO A 68 -1.81 3.50 9.90
C PRO A 68 -3.06 4.09 10.56
N GLY A 69 -2.96 4.56 11.81
CA GLY A 69 -4.07 5.22 12.50
C GLY A 69 -4.53 6.51 11.80
N LEU A 70 -3.58 7.28 11.27
CA LEU A 70 -3.87 8.47 10.49
C LEU A 70 -4.55 8.12 9.16
N ILE A 71 -4.06 7.09 8.45
CA ILE A 71 -4.68 6.61 7.20
C ILE A 71 -6.11 6.12 7.46
N ASP A 72 -6.32 5.34 8.53
CA ASP A 72 -7.65 4.84 8.88
C ASP A 72 -8.63 5.97 9.15
N THR A 73 -8.23 6.96 9.94
CA THR A 73 -9.08 8.09 10.33
C THR A 73 -9.30 9.09 9.21
N MET A 74 -8.23 9.51 8.52
CA MET A 74 -8.28 10.60 7.53
C MET A 74 -8.66 10.13 6.14
N PHE A 75 -8.49 8.85 5.82
CA PHE A 75 -8.82 8.31 4.50
C PHE A 75 -9.92 7.27 4.59
N VAL A 76 -9.74 6.15 5.30
CA VAL A 76 -10.70 5.04 5.23
C VAL A 76 -12.07 5.45 5.77
N LYS A 77 -12.11 6.01 6.99
CA LYS A 77 -13.35 6.42 7.65
C LYS A 77 -14.01 7.61 6.96
N THR A 78 -13.25 8.65 6.63
CA THR A 78 -13.77 9.81 5.91
C THR A 78 -14.30 9.43 4.53
N PHE A 79 -13.58 8.59 3.78
CA PHE A 79 -14.02 8.09 2.50
C PHE A 79 -15.33 7.32 2.65
N ALA A 80 -15.38 6.35 3.56
CA ALA A 80 -16.59 5.56 3.82
C ALA A 80 -17.79 6.43 4.21
N SER A 81 -17.61 7.41 5.10
CA SER A 81 -18.67 8.33 5.49
C SER A 81 -19.10 9.25 4.35
N SER A 82 -18.18 9.68 3.49
CA SER A 82 -18.50 10.55 2.35
C SER A 82 -19.06 9.81 1.14
N LEU A 83 -18.87 8.49 1.06
CA LEU A 83 -19.18 7.70 -0.14
C LEU A 83 -20.67 7.77 -0.47
N GLN A 84 -21.55 7.58 0.51
CA GLN A 84 -22.99 7.58 0.30
C GLN A 84 -23.48 8.92 -0.25
N ASP A 85 -23.09 10.02 0.39
CA ASP A 85 -23.49 11.37 -0.02
C ASP A 85 -22.98 11.69 -1.43
N ASN A 86 -21.75 11.30 -1.74
CA ASN A 86 -21.20 11.48 -3.08
C ASN A 86 -21.92 10.62 -4.12
N LEU A 87 -22.22 9.34 -3.85
CA LEU A 87 -22.95 8.51 -4.81
C LEU A 87 -24.35 9.10 -5.09
N ILE A 88 -25.07 9.53 -4.06
CA ILE A 88 -26.39 10.15 -4.25
C ILE A 88 -26.29 11.43 -5.10
N ARG A 89 -25.26 12.25 -4.86
CA ARG A 89 -25.04 13.49 -5.61
C ARG A 89 -24.64 13.21 -7.07
N GLU A 90 -23.67 12.33 -7.29
CA GLU A 90 -23.06 12.07 -8.60
C GLU A 90 -23.91 11.17 -9.50
N PHE A 91 -24.77 10.31 -8.93
CA PHE A 91 -25.75 9.56 -9.74
C PHE A 91 -26.98 10.40 -10.13
N ILE A 92 -27.09 11.63 -9.62
CA ILE A 92 -28.09 12.61 -10.06
C ILE A 92 -29.54 12.05 -9.96
N LEU A 93 -29.80 11.16 -8.99
CA LEU A 93 -31.05 10.39 -8.91
C LEU A 93 -32.29 11.23 -8.55
N GLY A 94 -32.12 12.50 -8.19
CA GLY A 94 -33.19 13.42 -7.76
C GLY A 94 -33.42 14.63 -8.67
N GLN A 95 -32.75 14.72 -9.82
CA GLN A 95 -32.94 15.82 -10.77
C GLN A 95 -34.04 15.52 -11.79
N PRO A 96 -34.54 16.53 -12.54
CA PRO A 96 -35.57 16.33 -13.57
C PRO A 96 -35.20 15.25 -14.61
N ASP A 97 -33.91 15.13 -14.94
CA ASP A 97 -33.38 14.19 -15.93
C ASP A 97 -32.95 12.84 -15.32
N ALA A 98 -33.22 12.61 -14.03
CA ALA A 98 -32.81 11.40 -13.32
C ALA A 98 -33.30 10.10 -13.98
N HIS A 99 -34.47 10.15 -14.63
CA HIS A 99 -35.03 8.98 -15.30
C HIS A 99 -34.17 8.51 -16.48
N GLU A 100 -33.62 9.43 -17.28
CA GLU A 100 -32.79 9.10 -18.43
C GLU A 100 -31.45 8.50 -17.97
N HIS A 101 -30.81 9.11 -16.98
CA HIS A 101 -29.60 8.59 -16.37
C HIS A 101 -29.80 7.23 -15.70
N CYS A 102 -30.91 7.04 -14.97
CA CYS A 102 -31.25 5.73 -14.41
C CYS A 102 -31.40 4.65 -15.48
N ALA A 103 -32.03 4.97 -16.62
CA ALA A 103 -32.18 4.03 -17.72
C ALA A 103 -30.84 3.63 -18.33
N GLU A 104 -29.89 4.57 -18.41
CA GLU A 104 -28.52 4.31 -18.86
C GLU A 104 -27.73 3.45 -17.85
N TYR A 105 -27.74 3.80 -16.56
CA TYR A 105 -27.02 3.04 -15.53
C TYR A 105 -27.53 1.61 -15.35
N LEU A 106 -28.83 1.40 -15.56
CA LEU A 106 -29.49 0.10 -15.43
C LEU A 106 -29.57 -0.66 -16.77
N ALA A 107 -29.00 -0.12 -17.84
CA ALA A 107 -28.96 -0.80 -19.13
C ALA A 107 -28.19 -2.12 -18.99
N GLU A 108 -28.89 -3.23 -19.20
CA GLU A 108 -28.28 -4.57 -19.17
C GLU A 108 -27.28 -4.72 -20.34
N ASP A 109 -26.19 -5.45 -20.08
CA ASP A 109 -25.25 -5.87 -21.13
C ASP A 109 -25.98 -6.68 -22.22
N PRO A 110 -25.75 -6.41 -23.53
CA PRO A 110 -26.43 -7.12 -24.61
C PRO A 110 -26.32 -8.64 -24.54
N ALA A 111 -25.20 -9.18 -24.05
CA ALA A 111 -25.04 -10.64 -23.91
C ALA A 111 -25.94 -11.20 -22.80
N ALA A 112 -26.11 -10.46 -21.69
CA ALA A 112 -27.07 -10.81 -20.64
C ALA A 112 -28.51 -10.79 -21.15
N VAL A 113 -28.88 -9.78 -21.95
CA VAL A 113 -30.20 -9.68 -22.59
C VAL A 113 -30.46 -10.87 -23.52
N SER A 114 -29.48 -11.22 -24.37
CA SER A 114 -29.58 -12.37 -25.27
C SER A 114 -29.75 -13.69 -24.50
N ARG A 115 -28.95 -13.90 -23.44
CA ARG A 115 -29.07 -15.10 -22.60
C ARG A 115 -30.41 -15.16 -21.89
N ARG A 116 -30.89 -14.04 -21.34
CA ARG A 116 -32.19 -13.95 -20.66
C ARG A 116 -33.34 -14.28 -21.60
N THR A 117 -33.31 -13.76 -22.83
CA THR A 117 -34.35 -14.01 -23.83
C THR A 117 -34.36 -15.48 -24.28
N GLU A 118 -33.18 -16.07 -24.54
CA GLU A 118 -33.05 -17.50 -24.86
C GLU A 118 -33.61 -18.39 -23.74
N LEU A 119 -33.25 -18.11 -22.49
CA LEU A 119 -33.73 -18.89 -21.33
C LEU A 119 -35.25 -18.75 -21.15
N LYS A 120 -35.80 -17.54 -21.29
CA LYS A 120 -37.25 -17.32 -21.24
C LYS A 120 -38.00 -18.10 -22.32
N GLN A 121 -37.45 -18.14 -23.55
CA GLN A 121 -38.05 -18.93 -24.63
C GLN A 121 -38.04 -20.42 -24.30
N ARG A 122 -36.95 -20.94 -23.74
CA ARG A 122 -36.87 -22.34 -23.30
C ARG A 122 -37.87 -22.66 -22.19
N ILE A 123 -38.01 -21.77 -21.21
CA ILE A 123 -38.99 -21.92 -20.12
C ILE A 123 -40.40 -21.99 -20.70
N ASN A 124 -40.78 -21.03 -21.55
CA ASN A 124 -42.11 -21.00 -22.15
C ASN A 124 -42.40 -22.27 -22.98
N MET A 125 -41.39 -22.77 -23.69
CA MET A 125 -41.50 -24.03 -24.44
C MET A 125 -41.73 -25.22 -23.51
N LEU A 126 -40.95 -25.33 -22.43
CA LEU A 126 -41.08 -26.42 -21.46
C LEU A 126 -42.42 -26.37 -20.72
N GLU A 127 -42.91 -25.19 -20.36
CA GLU A 127 -44.22 -24.99 -19.73
C GLU A 127 -45.36 -25.39 -20.68
N SER A 128 -45.26 -25.06 -21.97
CA SER A 128 -46.23 -25.49 -22.98
C SER A 128 -46.25 -27.02 -23.10
N VAL A 129 -45.08 -27.64 -23.24
CA VAL A 129 -44.95 -29.10 -23.36
C VAL A 129 -45.48 -29.80 -22.10
N GLN A 130 -45.18 -29.25 -20.92
CA GLN A 130 -45.69 -29.78 -19.66
C GLN A 130 -47.22 -29.74 -19.62
N LYS A 131 -47.82 -28.63 -20.04
CA LYS A 131 -49.28 -28.49 -20.10
C LYS A 131 -49.89 -29.51 -21.07
N ASP A 132 -49.33 -29.63 -22.28
CA ASP A 132 -49.81 -30.58 -23.27
C ASP A 132 -49.71 -32.04 -22.77
N LEU A 133 -48.63 -32.38 -22.05
CA LEU A 133 -48.45 -33.69 -21.43
C LEU A 133 -49.48 -33.96 -20.33
N MET A 134 -49.79 -32.97 -19.49
CA MET A 134 -50.83 -33.08 -18.46
C MET A 134 -52.22 -33.27 -19.10
N ASP A 135 -52.53 -32.49 -20.14
CA ASP A 135 -53.80 -32.58 -20.87
C ASP A 135 -53.94 -33.96 -21.55
N PHE A 136 -52.86 -34.50 -22.11
CA PHE A 136 -52.84 -35.84 -22.68
C PHE A 136 -53.04 -36.94 -21.64
N GLY A 137 -52.39 -36.84 -20.48
CA GLY A 137 -52.56 -37.77 -19.37
C GLY A 137 -53.99 -37.81 -18.83
N ASN A 138 -54.59 -36.63 -18.64
CA ASN A 138 -55.98 -36.51 -18.20
C ASN A 138 -56.98 -37.08 -19.22
N ASN A 139 -56.78 -36.83 -20.52
CA ASN A 139 -57.63 -37.37 -21.59
C ASN A 139 -57.51 -38.90 -21.76
N LYS A 140 -56.37 -39.50 -21.42
CA LYS A 140 -56.22 -40.97 -21.41
C LYS A 140 -56.98 -41.62 -20.27
N HIS A 141 -56.91 -41.04 -19.07
CA HIS A 141 -57.63 -41.58 -17.91
C HIS A 141 -59.16 -41.50 -18.12
N THR A 142 -59.65 -40.40 -18.68
CA THR A 142 -61.09 -40.28 -19.03
C THR A 142 -61.50 -41.24 -20.15
N ARG A 143 -60.62 -41.58 -21.11
CA ARG A 143 -60.94 -42.60 -22.13
C ARG A 143 -60.96 -44.02 -21.58
N GLU A 144 -60.05 -44.37 -20.67
CA GLU A 144 -60.05 -45.69 -20.00
C GLU A 144 -61.27 -45.84 -19.06
N GLU A 145 -61.69 -44.77 -18.39
CA GLU A 145 -62.94 -44.77 -17.59
C GLU A 145 -64.18 -44.93 -18.48
N LEU A 146 -64.22 -44.31 -19.67
CA LEU A 146 -65.33 -44.50 -20.61
C LEU A 146 -65.34 -45.90 -21.22
N GLU A 147 -64.19 -46.50 -21.54
CA GLU A 147 -64.13 -47.89 -22.04
C GLU A 147 -64.52 -48.93 -20.98
N ASN A 148 -64.28 -48.68 -19.69
CA ASN A 148 -64.70 -49.56 -18.58
C ASN A 148 -66.17 -49.44 -18.17
N VAL A 149 -66.92 -48.45 -18.67
CA VAL A 149 -68.37 -48.31 -18.42
C VAL A 149 -69.20 -49.03 -19.50
N TYR A 150 -68.59 -49.39 -20.62
CA TYR A 150 -69.26 -50.06 -21.76
C TYR A 150 -69.10 -51.60 -21.79
N TYR A 151 -68.52 -52.20 -20.76
CA TYR A 151 -68.48 -53.65 -20.53
C TYR A 151 -69.01 -54.00 -19.13
#